data_AF-A0A6B3GQP3-F1
#
_entry.id   AF-A0A6B3GQP3-F1
#
_cell.length_a   1.000
_cell.length_b   1.000
_cell.length_c   1.000
_cell.angle_alpha   90.00
_cell.angle_beta   90.00
_cell.angle_gamma   90.00
#
_symmetry.space_group_name_H-M   'P 1'
#
loop_
_entity.id
_entity.type
_entity.pdbx_description
1 polymer ?
#
loop_
_entity_poly.entity_id
_entity_poly.type
_entity_poly.pdbx_seq_one_letter_code
_entity_poly.pdbx_strand_id
1 'polypeptide(L)' 'MTEQSATASTSAPRRVAVVTGGSRGIGRESAERLAADGFAVVVNYAGNKTEA' A
#
# COMPACT_ATOMS: atom_id res chain seq x y z
N MET A 1 6.77 42.22 9.02
CA MET A 1 7.77 41.74 8.05
C MET A 1 8.85 41.05 8.90
N THR A 2 8.67 39.79 9.30
CA THR A 2 8.56 38.60 8.46
C THR A 2 7.75 37.54 9.23
N GLU A 3 6.70 36.98 8.62
CA GLU A 3 5.96 35.86 9.18
C GLU A 3 6.66 34.56 8.74
N GLN A 4 7.24 33.82 9.69
CA GLN A 4 7.67 32.44 9.47
C GLN A 4 6.43 31.54 9.58
N SER A 5 5.81 31.25 8.45
CA SER A 5 4.82 30.18 8.34
C SER A 5 5.53 28.83 8.47
N ALA A 6 5.55 28.29 9.69
CA ALA A 6 5.95 26.91 9.93
C ALA A 6 4.86 25.96 9.41
N THR A 7 5.11 25.28 8.29
CA THR A 7 4.30 24.14 7.88
C THR A 7 4.65 22.96 8.78
N ALA A 8 3.87 22.77 9.84
CA ALA A 8 3.91 21.56 10.65
C ALA A 8 3.68 20.35 9.73
N SER A 9 4.73 19.57 9.50
CA SER A 9 4.65 18.34 8.73
C SER A 9 4.01 17.29 9.63
N THR A 10 2.68 17.28 9.70
CA THR A 10 1.96 16.19 10.35
C THR A 10 2.21 14.95 9.51
N SER A 11 3.14 14.11 9.96
CA SER A 11 3.36 12.77 9.45
C SER A 11 2.09 11.95 9.74
N ALA A 12 1.08 12.10 8.89
CA ALA A 12 -0.09 11.24 8.93
C ALA A 12 0.39 9.78 8.90
N PRO A 13 -0.16 8.90 9.75
CA PRO A 13 0.31 7.53 9.83
C PRO A 13 0.22 6.90 8.43
N ARG A 14 1.36 6.40 7.92
CA ARG A 14 1.41 5.72 6.62
C ARG A 14 0.36 4.62 6.61
N ARG A 15 -0.64 4.75 5.74
CA ARG A 15 -1.72 3.78 5.63
C ARG A 15 -1.14 2.48 5.07
N VAL A 16 -1.54 1.36 5.68
CA VAL A 16 -1.10 0.03 5.27
C VAL A 16 -2.23 -0.63 4.49
N ALA A 17 -1.91 -1.17 3.31
CA ALA A 17 -2.85 -1.95 2.50
C ALA A 17 -2.48 -3.43 2.55
N VAL A 18 -3.43 -4.29 2.91
CA VAL A 18 -3.26 -5.75 2.91
C VAL A 18 -3.96 -6.32 1.69
N VAL A 19 -3.20 -6.99 0.82
CA VAL A 19 -3.71 -7.59 -0.42
C VAL A 19 -3.62 -9.11 -0.33
N THR A 20 -4.76 -9.78 -0.31
CA THR A 20 -4.84 -11.24 -0.43
C THR A 20 -4.91 -11.64 -1.91
N GLY A 21 -4.23 -12.73 -2.29
CA GLY A 21 -4.12 -13.13 -3.70
C GLY A 21 -3.25 -12.18 -4.53
N GLY A 22 -2.41 -11.35 -3.90
CA GLY A 22 -1.62 -10.32 -4.59
C GLY A 22 -0.42 -10.82 -5.40
N SER A 23 -0.22 -12.14 -5.51
CA SER A 23 0.91 -12.72 -6.24
C SER A 23 0.74 -12.66 -7.76
N ARG A 24 -0.49 -12.61 -8.27
CA ARG A 24 -0.79 -12.67 -9.71
C ARG A 24 -2.11 -12.01 -10.08
N GLY A 25 -2.33 -11.84 -11.39
CA GLY A 25 -3.56 -11.28 -11.94
C GLY A 25 -3.90 -9.91 -11.36
N ILE A 26 -5.18 -9.72 -11.03
CA ILE A 26 -5.74 -8.47 -10.51
C ILE A 26 -5.10 -8.08 -9.16
N GLY A 27 -4.81 -9.08 -8.31
CA GLY A 27 -4.22 -8.82 -7.00
C GLY A 27 -2.84 -8.17 -7.10
N ARG A 28 -2.00 -8.63 -8.04
CA ARG A 28 -0.67 -8.04 -8.29
C ARG A 28 -0.79 -6.60 -8.77
N GLU A 29 -1.65 -6.37 -9.75
CA GLU A 29 -1.89 -5.07 -10.36
C GLU A 29 -2.41 -4.04 -9.32
N SER A 30 -3.30 -4.49 -8.44
CA SER A 30 -3.80 -3.68 -7.33
C SER A 30 -2.70 -3.36 -6.31
N ALA A 31 -1.85 -4.35 -5.95
CA ALA A 31 -0.73 -4.14 -5.02
C ALA A 31 0.31 -3.15 -5.56
N GLU A 32 0.62 -3.22 -6.85
CA GLU A 32 1.54 -2.31 -7.53
C GLU A 32 1.02 -0.87 -7.52
N ARG A 33 -0.26 -0.67 -7.85
CA ARG A 33 -0.90 0.66 -7.79
C ARG A 33 -0.91 1.23 -6.38
N LEU A 34 -1.29 0.43 -5.38
CA LEU A 34 -1.30 0.87 -3.98
C LEU A 34 0.11 1.26 -3.49
N ALA A 35 1.15 0.54 -3.92
CA ALA A 35 2.52 0.91 -3.61
C ALA A 35 2.93 2.23 -4.29
N ALA A 36 2.54 2.44 -5.56
CA ALA A 36 2.78 3.68 -6.29
C ALA A 36 2.08 4.90 -5.64
N ASP A 37 0.90 4.67 -5.05
CA ASP A 37 0.15 5.68 -4.30
C ASP A 37 0.75 5.97 -2.90
N GLY A 38 1.85 5.31 -2.54
CA GLY A 38 2.60 5.57 -1.30
C GLY A 38 2.11 4.80 -0.07
N PHE A 39 1.27 3.78 -0.26
CA PHE A 39 0.87 2.89 0.83
C PHE A 39 1.99 1.92 1.17
N ALA A 40 2.08 1.56 2.45
CA ALA A 40 2.85 0.38 2.83
C ALA A 40 2.01 -0.86 2.48
N VAL A 41 2.47 -1.69 1.55
CA VAL A 41 1.69 -2.82 1.04
C VAL A 41 2.19 -4.14 1.62
N VAL A 42 1.25 -4.95 2.13
CA VAL A 42 1.48 -6.33 2.56
C VAL A 42 0.74 -7.26 1.62
N VAL A 43 1.47 -8.14 0.93
CA VAL A 43 0.88 -9.14 0.03
C VAL A 43 0.85 -10.49 0.72
N ASN A 44 -0.34 -11.10 0.81
CA ASN A 44 -0.51 -12.46 1.26
C ASN A 44 -1.03 -13.35 0.12
N TYR A 45 -0.39 -14.49 -0.09
CA TYR A 45 -0.85 -15.52 -1.02
C TYR A 45 -1.04 -16.83 -0.26
N ALA A 46 -2.30 -17.18 -0.01
CA ALA A 46 -2.66 -18.52 0.41
C ALA A 46 -2.71 -19.39 -0.84
N GLY A 47 -1.57 -20.01 -1.18
CA GLY A 47 -1.53 -20.98 -2.27
C GLY A 47 -2.47 -22.13 -1.95
N ASN A 48 -3.54 -22.28 -2.73
CA ASN A 48 -4.25 -23.54 -2.76
C ASN A 48 -3.35 -24.52 -3.52
N LYS A 49 -2.66 -25.41 -2.80
CA LYS A 49 -1.94 -26.55 -3.41
C LYS A 49 -2.89 -27.55 -4.07
N THR A 50 -4.19 -27.32 -3.99
CA THR A 50 -5.23 -28.14 -4.62
C THR A 50 -5.87 -27.34 -5.75
N GLU A 51 -5.20 -27.28 -6.90
CA GLU A 51 -5.94 -27.14 -8.15
C GLU A 51 -6.80 -28.43 -8.27
N ALA A 52 -8.12 -28.27 -8.42
CA ALA A 52 -9.08 -29.36 -8.60
C ALA A 52 -9.61 -29.34 -10.04
#